data_AF-V5TY15-F1
#
_entry.id   AF-V5TY15-F1
#
_cell.length_a   1.000
_cell.length_b   1.000
_cell.length_c   1.000
_cell.angle_alpha   90.00
_cell.angle_beta   90.00
_cell.angle_gamma   90.00
#
_symmetry.space_group_name_H-M   'P 1'
#
loop_
_entity.id
_entity.type
_entity.pdbx_description
1 polymer ?
#
loop_
_entity_poly.entity_id
_entity_poly.type
_entity_poly.pdbx_seq_one_letter_code
_entity_poly.pdbx_strand_id
1 'polypeptide(L)'
;MNRHSLLLNLSLLKTHPAYRAVFLARFISILGLGLLGVAVPVQIQTLTGSPFQVGLAVTLTGAAMFIGLMTGGVLADRYERKTLILLARSTCGLGFIGLWINAMLPAPSVIAIYALGLWDGFFGAIGVTALLAATPAIVGRENLMQAGAITMLTVRLGSVISPLLGGVLLAWGGVAWNYALAALGTFLTLLPLLTLPALPAPQMQRQHPLRALADGLRFLAASPVVGGVALIGALLTMASAVRVLYPALANHWQMTSGEIGVLYAAVPLGAALGALTSGGLAHAPRPGRTLLASSVLALAAVSVFSLMPFWPLAFICLTLFGYLSGVSSLIQYQLIQTRTPDHMLGRINGLWTAQNVTGDAIGAAALGGMGAWLSPVSAASVGGIGLAIVTLALALLLAELRRLRQPPPEPAPH
;
A
#
# COMPACT_ATOMS: atom_id res chain seq x y z
N MET A 1 -31.86 2.34 -24.71
CA MET A 1 -31.74 1.56 -23.45
C MET A 1 -30.35 0.95 -23.38
N ASN A 2 -29.39 1.70 -22.83
CA ASN A 2 -27.99 1.27 -22.76
C ASN A 2 -27.82 0.26 -21.62
N ARG A 3 -27.51 -0.99 -21.96
CA ARG A 3 -26.98 -1.97 -21.01
C ARG A 3 -25.71 -1.35 -20.41
N HIS A 4 -25.76 -0.95 -19.15
CA HIS A 4 -24.55 -0.67 -18.39
C HIS A 4 -23.71 -1.96 -18.40
N SER A 5 -22.68 -1.97 -19.24
CA SER A 5 -21.64 -2.99 -19.19
C SER A 5 -21.05 -2.97 -17.79
N LEU A 6 -21.38 -3.99 -16.99
CA LEU A 6 -20.75 -4.29 -15.70
C LEU A 6 -19.24 -4.56 -15.83
N LEU A 7 -18.74 -4.72 -17.07
CA LEU A 7 -17.33 -4.90 -17.37
C LEU A 7 -16.63 -3.55 -17.50
N LEU A 8 -15.50 -3.45 -16.80
CA LEU A 8 -14.64 -2.27 -16.73
C LEU A 8 -14.23 -1.85 -18.16
N ASN A 9 -14.52 -0.62 -18.56
CA ASN A 9 -14.22 -0.14 -19.90
C ASN A 9 -12.70 0.05 -20.07
N LEU A 10 -12.07 -0.78 -20.90
CA LEU A 10 -10.62 -0.75 -21.17
C LEU A 10 -10.25 0.07 -22.42
N SER A 11 -11.17 0.87 -22.96
CA SER A 11 -10.97 1.65 -24.20
C SER A 11 -9.72 2.54 -24.15
N LEU A 12 -9.37 3.11 -22.99
CA LEU A 12 -8.19 3.96 -22.82
C LEU A 12 -6.87 3.27 -23.20
N LEU A 13 -6.76 1.96 -22.98
CA LEU A 13 -5.55 1.22 -23.35
C LEU A 13 -5.37 1.12 -24.87
N LYS A 14 -6.46 1.24 -25.63
CA LYS A 14 -6.44 1.25 -27.10
C LYS A 14 -6.22 2.66 -27.64
N THR A 15 -6.92 3.64 -27.08
CA THR A 15 -6.96 5.01 -27.62
C THR A 15 -5.81 5.91 -27.19
N HIS A 16 -5.22 5.69 -26.00
CA HIS A 16 -4.16 6.54 -25.44
C HIS A 16 -2.83 5.77 -25.35
N PRO A 17 -1.91 5.89 -26.34
CA PRO A 17 -0.66 5.13 -26.36
C PRO A 17 0.25 5.45 -25.17
N ALA A 18 0.34 6.73 -24.76
CA ALA A 18 1.10 7.15 -23.58
C ALA A 18 0.54 6.53 -22.28
N TYR A 19 -0.78 6.44 -22.15
CA TYR A 19 -1.40 5.78 -21.00
C TYR A 19 -1.17 4.27 -21.02
N ARG A 20 -1.23 3.62 -22.19
CA ARG A 20 -0.89 2.20 -22.33
C ARG A 20 0.55 1.92 -21.90
N ALA A 21 1.49 2.80 -22.24
CA ALA A 21 2.88 2.71 -21.81
C ALA A 21 3.00 2.79 -20.27
N VAL A 22 2.34 3.76 -19.64
CA VAL A 22 2.27 3.87 -18.17
C VAL A 22 1.63 2.64 -17.54
N PHE A 23 0.53 2.14 -18.10
CA PHE A 23 -0.17 0.96 -17.60
C PHE A 23 0.74 -0.27 -17.59
N LEU A 24 1.43 -0.54 -18.70
CA LEU A 24 2.34 -1.68 -18.81
C LEU A 24 3.49 -1.55 -17.81
N ALA A 25 4.11 -0.38 -17.75
CA ALA A 25 5.16 -0.07 -16.77
C ALA A 25 4.68 -0.25 -15.33
N ARG A 26 3.46 0.23 -15.01
CA ARG A 26 2.87 0.14 -13.68
C ARG A 26 2.57 -1.30 -13.30
N PHE A 27 2.01 -2.09 -14.21
CA PHE A 27 1.70 -3.50 -13.97
C PHE A 27 2.98 -4.30 -13.66
N ILE A 28 4.01 -4.18 -14.50
CA ILE A 28 5.31 -4.83 -14.29
C ILE A 28 5.94 -4.36 -12.96
N SER A 29 5.86 -3.06 -12.66
CA SER A 29 6.38 -2.51 -11.40
C SER A 29 5.69 -3.08 -10.16
N ILE A 30 4.36 -3.23 -10.19
CA ILE A 30 3.62 -3.82 -9.07
C ILE A 30 4.04 -5.27 -8.86
N LEU A 31 4.25 -6.02 -9.95
CA LEU A 31 4.77 -7.37 -9.86
C LEU A 31 6.15 -7.40 -9.19
N GLY A 32 7.10 -6.60 -9.69
CA GLY A 32 8.46 -6.53 -9.13
C GLY A 32 8.48 -6.11 -7.66
N LEU A 33 7.72 -5.08 -7.27
CA LEU A 33 7.64 -4.63 -5.88
C LEU A 33 7.05 -5.71 -4.95
N GLY A 34 6.10 -6.50 -5.43
CA GLY A 34 5.57 -7.61 -4.65
C GLY A 34 6.57 -8.74 -4.45
N LEU A 35 7.42 -9.03 -5.44
CA LEU A 35 8.53 -9.99 -5.27
C LEU A 35 9.48 -9.54 -4.14
N LEU A 36 9.83 -8.26 -4.12
CA LEU A 36 10.66 -7.67 -3.05
C LEU A 36 9.97 -7.71 -1.69
N GLY A 37 8.66 -7.45 -1.67
CA GLY A 37 7.83 -7.50 -0.47
C GLY A 37 7.82 -8.87 0.22
N VAL A 38 8.12 -9.95 -0.51
CA VAL A 38 8.31 -11.30 0.06
C VAL A 38 9.80 -11.59 0.30
N ALA A 39 10.66 -11.30 -0.67
CA ALA A 39 12.07 -11.69 -0.63
C ALA A 39 12.88 -10.97 0.45
N VAL A 40 12.69 -9.66 0.64
CA VAL A 40 13.45 -8.87 1.62
C VAL A 40 13.19 -9.35 3.05
N PRO A 41 11.93 -9.48 3.52
CA PRO A 41 11.65 -10.01 4.85
C PRO A 41 12.18 -11.42 5.06
N VAL A 42 12.00 -12.30 4.06
CA VAL A 42 12.47 -13.69 4.13
C VAL A 42 13.99 -13.73 4.24
N GLN A 43 14.72 -12.99 3.41
CA GLN A 43 16.19 -12.98 3.45
C GLN A 43 16.72 -12.48 4.80
N ILE A 44 16.18 -11.38 5.33
CA ILE A 44 16.63 -10.84 6.62
C ILE A 44 16.33 -11.85 7.74
N GLN A 45 15.16 -12.47 7.74
CA GLN A 45 14.80 -13.47 8.74
C GLN A 45 15.72 -14.70 8.65
N THR A 46 16.03 -15.17 7.44
CA THR A 46 16.96 -16.30 7.23
C THR A 46 18.37 -15.98 7.72
N LEU A 47 18.85 -14.76 7.51
CA LEU A 47 20.20 -14.34 7.92
C LEU A 47 20.32 -14.07 9.42
N THR A 48 19.28 -13.52 10.05
CA THR A 48 19.37 -12.98 11.43
C THR A 48 18.58 -13.77 12.46
N GLY A 49 17.60 -14.57 12.04
CA GLY A 49 16.64 -15.21 12.94
C GLY A 49 15.74 -14.21 13.70
N SER A 50 15.81 -12.92 13.41
CA SER A 50 15.24 -11.87 14.26
C SER A 50 14.13 -11.08 13.55
N PRO A 51 12.87 -11.15 14.04
CA PRO A 51 11.77 -10.34 13.53
C PRO A 51 12.02 -8.83 13.70
N PHE A 52 12.84 -8.45 14.69
CA PHE A 52 13.24 -7.07 14.91
C PHE A 52 14.01 -6.49 13.71
N GLN A 53 14.94 -7.26 13.14
CA GLN A 53 15.74 -6.85 11.99
C GLN A 53 14.85 -6.69 10.73
N VAL A 54 13.87 -7.57 10.57
CA VAL A 54 12.87 -7.47 9.50
C VAL A 54 12.01 -6.20 9.66
N GLY A 55 11.53 -5.94 10.88
CA GLY A 55 10.77 -4.73 11.20
C GLY A 55 11.58 -3.46 10.94
N LEU A 56 12.85 -3.46 11.37
CA LEU A 56 13.77 -2.35 11.14
C LEU A 56 13.97 -2.05 9.63
N ALA A 57 14.14 -3.06 8.77
CA ALA A 57 14.22 -2.85 7.33
C ALA A 57 12.97 -2.16 6.75
N VAL A 58 11.79 -2.63 7.13
CA VAL A 58 10.52 -2.05 6.66
C VAL A 58 10.37 -0.62 7.18
N THR A 59 10.71 -0.37 8.44
CA THR A 59 10.68 0.98 9.04
C THR A 59 11.64 1.93 8.35
N LEU A 60 12.89 1.51 8.10
CA LEU A 60 13.89 2.32 7.40
C LEU A 60 13.43 2.65 5.98
N THR A 61 12.98 1.63 5.23
CA THR A 61 12.45 1.81 3.87
C THR A 61 11.26 2.76 3.86
N GLY A 62 10.32 2.61 4.81
CA GLY A 62 9.15 3.49 4.95
C GLY A 62 9.53 4.92 5.33
N ALA A 63 10.52 5.12 6.20
CA ALA A 63 11.04 6.45 6.53
C ALA A 63 11.66 7.14 5.31
N ALA A 64 12.49 6.43 4.54
CA ALA A 64 13.03 6.94 3.29
C ALA A 64 11.94 7.23 2.25
N MET A 65 10.92 6.36 2.16
CA MET A 65 9.76 6.57 1.30
C MET A 65 8.98 7.82 1.67
N PHE A 66 8.76 8.09 2.96
CA PHE A 66 8.12 9.32 3.41
C PHE A 66 8.92 10.58 2.99
N ILE A 67 10.24 10.57 3.21
CA ILE A 67 11.12 11.67 2.78
C ILE A 67 11.09 11.83 1.25
N GLY A 68 11.11 10.70 0.52
CA GLY A 68 11.02 10.66 -0.93
C GLY A 68 9.68 11.18 -1.47
N LEU A 69 8.56 10.94 -0.77
CA LEU A 69 7.25 11.48 -1.15
C LEU A 69 7.23 13.02 -1.00
N MET A 70 7.80 13.53 0.10
CA MET A 70 7.86 14.97 0.36
C MET A 70 8.77 15.70 -0.64
N THR A 71 9.95 15.14 -0.90
CA THR A 71 10.92 15.71 -1.85
C THR A 71 10.45 15.54 -3.29
N GLY A 72 9.89 14.38 -3.64
CA GLY A 72 9.39 14.05 -4.96
C GLY A 72 8.30 14.98 -5.46
N GLY A 73 7.38 15.41 -4.58
CA GLY A 73 6.39 16.44 -4.92
C GLY A 73 7.05 17.76 -5.33
N VAL A 74 8.03 18.25 -4.55
CA VAL A 74 8.77 19.48 -4.85
C VAL A 74 9.58 19.34 -6.14
N LEU A 75 10.18 18.18 -6.38
CA LEU A 75 10.93 17.92 -7.61
C LEU A 75 10.01 17.87 -8.82
N ALA A 76 8.84 17.22 -8.73
CA ALA A 76 7.86 17.12 -9.81
C ALA A 76 7.23 18.46 -10.23
N ASP A 77 7.33 19.46 -9.36
CA ASP A 77 6.92 20.84 -9.64
C ASP A 77 8.06 21.71 -10.20
N ARG A 78 9.32 21.26 -10.14
CA ARG A 78 10.49 22.01 -10.61
C ARG A 78 11.11 21.44 -11.88
N TYR A 79 11.08 20.12 -12.00
CA TYR A 79 11.73 19.38 -13.07
C TYR A 79 10.70 18.65 -13.92
N GLU A 80 11.12 18.30 -15.13
CA GLU A 80 10.28 17.53 -16.05
C GLU A 80 9.94 16.16 -15.45
N ARG A 81 8.64 15.84 -15.44
CA ARG A 81 8.10 14.66 -14.75
C ARG A 81 8.55 13.36 -15.41
N LYS A 82 8.65 13.34 -16.74
CA LYS A 82 9.17 12.18 -17.49
C LYS A 82 10.58 11.82 -17.02
N THR A 83 11.45 12.82 -16.93
CA THR A 83 12.85 12.65 -16.52
C THR A 83 12.95 12.15 -15.09
N LEU A 84 12.16 12.69 -14.16
CA LEU A 84 12.11 12.18 -12.78
C LEU A 84 11.64 10.73 -12.70
N ILE A 85 10.61 10.34 -13.46
CA ILE A 85 10.10 8.97 -13.50
C ILE A 85 11.20 8.01 -14.00
N LEU A 86 11.89 8.36 -15.10
CA LEU A 86 12.94 7.52 -15.67
C LEU A 86 14.16 7.40 -14.74
N LEU A 87 14.58 8.50 -14.12
CA LEU A 87 15.66 8.50 -13.14
C LEU A 87 15.32 7.60 -11.94
N ALA A 88 14.16 7.80 -11.32
CA ALA A 88 13.69 7.01 -10.19
C ALA A 88 13.66 5.51 -10.53
N ARG A 89 13.13 5.14 -11.71
CA ARG A 89 13.07 3.73 -12.14
C ARG A 89 14.46 3.14 -12.38
N SER A 90 15.35 3.91 -13.00
CA SER A 90 16.72 3.46 -13.26
C SER A 90 17.50 3.24 -11.95
N THR A 91 17.39 4.18 -11.00
CA THR A 91 18.05 4.06 -9.68
C THR A 91 17.49 2.92 -8.85
N CYS A 92 16.17 2.69 -8.86
CA CYS A 92 15.57 1.52 -8.19
C CYS A 92 16.04 0.21 -8.84
N GLY A 93 16.09 0.14 -10.18
CA GLY A 93 16.58 -1.04 -10.90
C GLY A 93 18.03 -1.39 -10.54
N LEU A 94 18.91 -0.39 -10.40
CA LEU A 94 20.27 -0.57 -9.90
C LEU A 94 20.28 -1.07 -8.45
N GLY A 95 19.39 -0.54 -7.60
CA GLY A 95 19.21 -1.03 -6.22
C GLY A 95 18.83 -2.51 -6.16
N PHE A 96 17.95 -2.96 -7.06
CA PHE A 96 17.54 -4.37 -7.14
C PHE A 96 18.65 -5.29 -7.68
N ILE A 97 19.48 -4.80 -8.61
CA ILE A 97 20.73 -5.50 -8.98
C ILE A 97 21.64 -5.61 -7.75
N GLY A 98 21.77 -4.55 -6.96
CA GLY A 98 22.52 -4.59 -5.70
C GLY A 98 22.02 -5.66 -4.72
N LEU A 99 20.69 -5.78 -4.56
CA LEU A 99 20.08 -6.82 -3.73
C LEU A 99 20.34 -8.22 -4.28
N TRP A 100 20.25 -8.38 -5.61
CA TRP A 100 20.55 -9.64 -6.28
C TRP A 100 22.01 -10.06 -6.07
N ILE A 101 22.96 -9.16 -6.29
CA ILE A 101 24.40 -9.41 -6.05
C ILE A 101 24.62 -9.78 -4.59
N ASN A 102 24.07 -9.00 -3.64
CA ASN A 102 24.20 -9.27 -2.21
C ASN A 102 23.66 -10.66 -1.82
N ALA A 103 22.56 -11.09 -2.43
CA ALA A 103 21.97 -12.41 -2.20
C ALA A 103 22.79 -13.57 -2.79
N MET A 104 23.65 -13.31 -3.77
CA MET A 104 24.53 -14.30 -4.40
C MET A 104 25.90 -14.39 -3.75
N LEU A 105 26.24 -13.45 -2.85
CA LEU A 105 27.48 -13.53 -2.09
C LEU A 105 27.47 -14.74 -1.14
N PRO A 106 28.63 -15.37 -0.88
CA PRO A 106 28.74 -16.44 0.11
C PRO A 106 28.31 -16.02 1.52
N ALA A 107 28.50 -14.74 1.86
CA ALA A 107 28.07 -14.13 3.11
C ALA A 107 27.27 -12.84 2.81
N PRO A 108 25.93 -12.95 2.59
CA PRO A 108 25.09 -11.78 2.34
C PRO A 108 25.08 -10.80 3.52
N SER A 109 25.13 -9.50 3.22
CA SER A 109 25.14 -8.45 4.24
C SER A 109 23.73 -7.92 4.49
N VAL A 110 23.30 -7.92 5.76
CA VAL A 110 22.03 -7.31 6.19
C VAL A 110 22.10 -5.78 6.08
N ILE A 111 23.27 -5.19 6.35
CA ILE A 111 23.47 -3.74 6.24
C ILE A 111 23.29 -3.28 4.79
N ALA A 112 23.75 -4.08 3.82
CA ALA A 112 23.51 -3.79 2.40
C ALA A 112 22.01 -3.78 2.07
N ILE A 113 21.23 -4.72 2.63
CA ILE A 113 19.77 -4.76 2.45
C ILE A 113 19.13 -3.47 3.01
N TYR A 114 19.57 -3.00 4.18
CA TYR A 114 19.06 -1.74 4.76
C TYR A 114 19.40 -0.52 3.92
N ALA A 115 20.65 -0.40 3.46
CA ALA A 115 21.07 0.70 2.60
C ALA A 115 20.31 0.72 1.28
N LEU A 116 20.11 -0.45 0.66
CA LEU A 116 19.38 -0.60 -0.59
C LEU A 116 17.87 -0.40 -0.40
N GLY A 117 17.31 -0.77 0.74
CA GLY A 117 15.92 -0.48 1.11
C GLY A 117 15.67 1.02 1.32
N LEU A 118 16.58 1.72 2.01
CA LEU A 118 16.56 3.19 2.12
C LEU A 118 16.65 3.85 0.74
N TRP A 119 17.56 3.37 -0.10
CA TRP A 119 17.73 3.85 -1.47
C TRP A 119 16.44 3.69 -2.29
N ASP A 120 15.87 2.48 -2.33
CA ASP A 120 14.66 2.20 -3.09
C ASP A 120 13.44 2.96 -2.55
N GLY A 121 13.27 3.01 -1.22
CA GLY A 121 12.18 3.77 -0.60
C GLY A 121 12.21 5.24 -1.04
N PHE A 122 13.37 5.89 -0.97
CA PHE A 122 13.53 7.30 -1.35
C PHE A 122 13.26 7.54 -2.84
N PHE A 123 13.98 6.85 -3.74
CA PHE A 123 13.84 7.09 -5.18
C PHE A 123 12.51 6.58 -5.73
N GLY A 124 12.01 5.45 -5.24
CA GLY A 124 10.72 4.89 -5.61
C GLY A 124 9.56 5.86 -5.32
N ALA A 125 9.60 6.52 -4.17
CA ALA A 125 8.60 7.53 -3.80
C ALA A 125 8.62 8.78 -4.72
N ILE A 126 9.80 9.21 -5.16
CA ILE A 126 9.93 10.28 -6.17
C ILE A 126 9.26 9.84 -7.48
N GLY A 127 9.51 8.61 -7.93
CA GLY A 127 8.88 8.08 -9.13
C GLY A 127 7.35 8.00 -9.02
N VAL A 128 6.82 7.61 -7.85
CA VAL A 128 5.37 7.56 -7.59
C VAL A 128 4.74 8.96 -7.65
N THR A 129 5.33 9.95 -6.99
CA THR A 129 4.79 11.32 -6.96
C THR A 129 4.85 11.98 -8.33
N ALA A 130 5.96 11.82 -9.06
CA ALA A 130 6.08 12.33 -10.42
C ALA A 130 5.04 11.70 -11.37
N LEU A 131 4.76 10.39 -11.23
CA LEU A 131 3.74 9.71 -12.05
C LEU A 131 2.32 10.15 -11.73
N LEU A 132 1.97 10.29 -10.44
CA LEU A 132 0.67 10.81 -10.02
C LEU A 132 0.44 12.23 -10.55
N ALA A 133 1.47 13.10 -10.46
CA ALA A 133 1.42 14.45 -10.99
C ALA A 133 1.31 14.48 -12.53
N ALA A 134 1.94 13.52 -13.22
CA ALA A 134 1.89 13.40 -14.68
C ALA A 134 0.56 12.84 -15.21
N THR A 135 -0.18 12.06 -14.41
CA THR A 135 -1.36 11.31 -14.88
C THR A 135 -2.40 12.18 -15.59
N PRO A 136 -2.80 13.37 -15.08
CA PRO A 136 -3.78 14.22 -15.77
C PRO A 136 -3.32 14.71 -17.14
N ALA A 137 -2.02 14.92 -17.33
CA ALA A 137 -1.45 15.33 -18.62
C ALA A 137 -1.38 14.18 -19.63
N ILE A 138 -1.38 12.92 -19.16
CA ILE A 138 -1.28 11.72 -20.00
C ILE A 138 -2.64 11.27 -20.51
N VAL A 139 -3.69 11.34 -19.67
CA VAL A 139 -5.03 10.83 -20.02
C VAL A 139 -6.06 11.89 -20.33
N GLY A 140 -5.83 13.17 -19.98
CA GLY A 140 -6.87 14.19 -20.00
C GLY A 140 -7.76 14.12 -18.75
N ARG A 141 -8.37 15.25 -18.39
CA ARG A 141 -9.14 15.37 -17.13
C ARG A 141 -10.43 14.55 -17.16
N GLU A 142 -11.03 14.45 -18.33
CA GLU A 142 -12.25 13.70 -18.64
C GLU A 142 -12.09 12.18 -18.44
N ASN A 143 -10.87 11.66 -18.60
CA ASN A 143 -10.59 10.23 -18.51
C ASN A 143 -10.01 9.80 -17.14
N LEU A 144 -9.83 10.74 -16.20
CA LEU A 144 -9.18 10.48 -14.90
C LEU A 144 -9.87 9.38 -14.10
N MET A 145 -11.20 9.38 -14.07
CA MET A 145 -11.97 8.36 -13.35
C MET A 145 -11.75 6.96 -13.94
N GLN A 146 -11.78 6.85 -15.26
CA GLN A 146 -11.55 5.57 -15.95
C GLN A 146 -10.10 5.10 -15.81
N ALA A 147 -9.13 6.01 -15.91
CA ALA A 147 -7.72 5.71 -15.66
C ALA A 147 -7.48 5.26 -14.20
N GLY A 148 -8.13 5.91 -13.24
CA GLY A 148 -8.13 5.52 -11.84
C GLY A 148 -8.69 4.11 -11.62
N ALA A 149 -9.83 3.78 -12.23
CA ALA A 149 -10.45 2.46 -12.13
C ALA A 149 -9.54 1.35 -12.70
N ILE A 150 -8.92 1.58 -13.86
CA ILE A 150 -7.96 0.64 -14.46
C ILE A 150 -6.76 0.47 -13.53
N THR A 151 -6.17 1.57 -13.04
CA THR A 151 -5.01 1.53 -12.14
C THR A 151 -5.33 0.77 -10.85
N MET A 152 -6.51 0.99 -10.28
CA MET A 152 -6.96 0.31 -9.07
C MET A 152 -7.11 -1.21 -9.30
N LEU A 153 -7.68 -1.62 -10.44
CA LEU A 153 -7.75 -3.04 -10.82
C LEU A 153 -6.35 -3.64 -10.97
N THR A 154 -5.44 -2.95 -11.66
CA THR A 154 -4.04 -3.37 -11.84
C THR A 154 -3.33 -3.57 -10.49
N VAL A 155 -3.50 -2.63 -9.55
CA VAL A 155 -2.92 -2.73 -8.21
C VAL A 155 -3.50 -3.91 -7.45
N ARG A 156 -4.83 -4.11 -7.50
CA ARG A 156 -5.49 -5.24 -6.80
C ARG A 156 -5.01 -6.59 -7.32
N LEU A 157 -5.05 -6.81 -8.64
CA LEU A 157 -4.57 -8.06 -9.24
C LEU A 157 -3.08 -8.26 -8.99
N GLY A 158 -2.26 -7.23 -9.22
CA GLY A 158 -0.83 -7.30 -9.00
C GLY A 158 -0.47 -7.60 -7.54
N SER A 159 -1.19 -7.02 -6.56
CA SER A 159 -0.95 -7.26 -5.13
C SER A 159 -1.27 -8.68 -4.66
N VAL A 160 -2.12 -9.41 -5.39
CA VAL A 160 -2.42 -10.83 -5.13
C VAL A 160 -1.47 -11.75 -5.88
N ILE A 161 -1.23 -11.47 -7.16
CA ILE A 161 -0.41 -12.33 -8.04
C ILE A 161 1.06 -12.26 -7.65
N SER A 162 1.57 -11.07 -7.31
CA SER A 162 2.99 -10.86 -7.09
C SER A 162 3.58 -11.64 -5.90
N PRO A 163 2.94 -11.74 -4.71
CA PRO A 163 3.50 -12.54 -3.63
C PRO A 163 3.40 -14.05 -3.91
N LEU A 164 2.40 -14.50 -4.67
CA LEU A 164 2.30 -15.88 -5.14
C LEU A 164 3.47 -16.24 -6.04
N LEU A 165 3.75 -15.39 -7.04
CA LEU A 165 4.94 -15.53 -7.89
C LEU A 165 6.22 -15.48 -7.05
N GLY A 166 6.27 -14.60 -6.05
CA GLY A 166 7.41 -14.49 -5.15
C GLY A 166 7.68 -15.77 -4.36
N GLY A 167 6.64 -16.38 -3.79
CA GLY A 167 6.74 -17.68 -3.10
C GLY A 167 7.21 -18.80 -4.02
N VAL A 168 6.69 -18.87 -5.24
CA VAL A 168 7.13 -19.87 -6.24
C VAL A 168 8.62 -19.69 -6.57
N LEU A 169 9.07 -18.45 -6.80
CA LEU A 169 10.48 -18.16 -7.06
C LEU A 169 11.36 -18.46 -5.85
N LEU A 170 10.88 -18.20 -4.63
CA LEU A 170 11.58 -18.57 -3.40
C LEU A 170 11.74 -20.10 -3.29
N ALA A 171 10.72 -20.87 -3.65
CA ALA A 171 10.78 -22.33 -3.61
C ALA A 171 11.73 -22.92 -4.67
N TRP A 172 11.81 -22.30 -5.86
CA TRP A 172 12.64 -22.82 -6.95
C TRP A 172 14.11 -22.42 -6.84
N GLY A 173 14.39 -21.14 -6.57
CA GLY A 173 15.74 -20.60 -6.65
C GLY A 173 16.07 -19.58 -5.55
N GLY A 174 15.24 -19.50 -4.50
CA GLY A 174 15.48 -18.64 -3.36
C GLY A 174 15.27 -17.14 -3.64
N VAL A 175 15.78 -16.32 -2.73
CA VAL A 175 15.57 -14.85 -2.74
C VAL A 175 16.26 -14.16 -3.93
N ALA A 176 17.33 -14.74 -4.47
CA ALA A 176 18.09 -14.14 -5.57
C ALA A 176 17.26 -14.01 -6.85
N TRP A 177 16.47 -15.01 -7.21
CA TRP A 177 15.61 -14.94 -8.40
C TRP A 177 14.49 -13.90 -8.28
N ASN A 178 14.01 -13.66 -7.06
CA ASN A 178 13.06 -12.57 -6.81
C ASN A 178 13.71 -11.21 -7.11
N TYR A 179 14.94 -10.98 -6.66
CA TYR A 179 15.67 -9.74 -6.95
C TYR A 179 16.03 -9.59 -8.42
N ALA A 180 16.51 -10.66 -9.06
CA ALA A 180 16.86 -10.65 -10.47
C ALA A 180 15.64 -10.30 -11.35
N LEU A 181 14.50 -10.94 -11.10
CA LEU A 181 13.28 -10.70 -11.87
C LEU A 181 12.68 -9.31 -11.56
N ALA A 182 12.75 -8.84 -10.32
CA ALA A 182 12.34 -7.47 -9.96
C ALA A 182 13.24 -6.42 -10.65
N ALA A 183 14.55 -6.64 -10.70
CA ALA A 183 15.50 -5.78 -11.42
C ALA A 183 15.19 -5.76 -12.92
N LEU A 184 15.12 -6.94 -13.55
CA LEU A 184 14.80 -7.08 -14.96
C LEU A 184 13.46 -6.43 -15.31
N GLY A 185 12.42 -6.72 -14.52
CA GLY A 185 11.10 -6.10 -14.67
C GLY A 185 11.17 -4.58 -14.60
N THR A 186 11.92 -4.04 -13.65
CA THR A 186 12.10 -2.58 -13.48
C THR A 186 12.79 -1.94 -14.68
N PHE A 187 13.84 -2.54 -15.23
CA PHE A 187 14.48 -2.04 -16.45
C PHE A 187 13.58 -2.19 -17.68
N LEU A 188 12.82 -3.28 -17.79
CA LEU A 188 11.83 -3.46 -18.85
C LEU A 188 10.74 -2.37 -18.81
N THR A 189 10.44 -1.80 -17.65
CA THR A 189 9.50 -0.66 -17.56
C THR A 189 10.02 0.63 -18.20
N LEU A 190 11.34 0.78 -18.36
CA LEU A 190 11.91 1.97 -19.01
C LEU A 190 11.54 2.02 -20.49
N LEU A 191 11.51 0.87 -21.18
CA LEU A 191 11.19 0.78 -22.62
C LEU A 191 9.86 1.47 -22.98
N PRO A 192 8.71 1.15 -22.38
CA PRO A 192 7.48 1.88 -22.65
C PRO A 192 7.54 3.33 -22.15
N LEU A 193 8.18 3.62 -21.01
CA LEU A 193 8.22 4.98 -20.45
C LEU A 193 9.07 5.96 -21.29
N LEU A 194 10.06 5.47 -22.03
CA LEU A 194 10.84 6.29 -22.97
C LEU A 194 9.97 6.87 -24.09
N THR A 195 8.87 6.19 -24.46
CA THR A 195 7.91 6.65 -25.49
C THR A 195 7.00 7.78 -25.02
N LEU A 196 7.03 8.15 -23.73
CA LEU A 196 6.20 9.24 -23.21
C LEU A 196 6.59 10.58 -23.83
N PRO A 197 5.61 11.46 -24.11
CA PRO A 197 5.92 12.83 -24.51
C PRO A 197 6.63 13.58 -23.38
N ALA A 198 7.23 14.73 -23.70
CA ALA A 198 7.76 15.63 -22.68
C ALA A 198 6.63 16.09 -21.75
N LEU A 199 6.89 16.06 -20.45
CA LEU A 199 5.90 16.41 -19.42
C LEU A 199 6.44 17.55 -18.56
N PRO A 200 6.37 18.80 -19.06
CA PRO A 200 6.93 19.95 -18.38
C PRO A 200 6.23 20.22 -17.05
N ALA A 201 6.97 20.81 -16.12
CA ALA A 201 6.44 21.20 -14.83
C ALA A 201 5.39 22.32 -14.97
N PRO A 202 4.27 22.29 -14.20
CA PRO A 202 3.30 23.37 -14.21
C PRO A 202 3.89 24.66 -13.65
N GLN A 203 3.49 25.82 -14.18
CA GLN A 203 3.90 27.15 -13.70
C GLN A 203 3.21 27.59 -12.39
N MET A 204 2.65 26.67 -11.59
CA MET A 204 1.80 27.02 -10.45
C MET A 204 2.56 27.61 -9.24
N GLN A 205 1.87 28.43 -8.45
CA GLN A 205 2.39 29.08 -7.25
C GLN A 205 2.87 28.06 -6.22
N ARG A 206 4.15 28.21 -5.87
CA ARG A 206 4.93 27.35 -5.00
C ARG A 206 4.46 27.47 -3.56
N GLN A 207 3.86 26.41 -3.02
CA GLN A 207 3.66 26.29 -1.57
C GLN A 207 4.68 25.33 -0.97
N HIS A 208 5.18 25.68 0.22
CA HIS A 208 6.16 24.84 0.90
C HIS A 208 5.50 23.52 1.37
N PRO A 209 6.08 22.34 1.08
CA PRO A 209 5.45 21.04 1.36
C PRO A 209 5.11 20.87 2.84
N LEU A 210 6.00 21.29 3.74
CA LEU A 210 5.75 21.22 5.18
C LEU A 210 4.58 22.10 5.63
N ARG A 211 4.34 23.25 4.98
CA ARG A 211 3.18 24.10 5.29
C ARG A 211 1.89 23.44 4.81
N ALA A 212 1.89 22.87 3.62
CA ALA A 212 0.74 22.12 3.10
C ALA A 212 0.39 20.90 3.98
N LEU A 213 1.41 20.19 4.49
CA LEU A 213 1.24 19.09 5.43
C LEU A 213 0.69 19.57 6.77
N ALA A 214 1.25 20.67 7.33
CA ALA A 214 0.76 21.26 8.56
C ALA A 214 -0.71 21.74 8.45
N ASP A 215 -1.08 22.35 7.32
CA ASP A 215 -2.46 22.77 7.06
C ASP A 215 -3.41 21.55 6.97
N GLY A 216 -2.98 20.48 6.31
CA GLY A 216 -3.75 19.23 6.25
C GLY A 216 -3.97 18.62 7.64
N LEU A 217 -2.92 18.58 8.47
CA LEU A 217 -3.01 18.10 9.86
C LEU A 217 -3.92 18.97 10.72
N ARG A 218 -3.82 20.31 10.59
CA ARG A 218 -4.71 21.25 11.29
C ARG A 218 -6.18 21.03 10.90
N PHE A 219 -6.44 20.78 9.61
CA PHE A 219 -7.79 20.45 9.15
C PHE A 219 -8.31 19.13 9.71
N LEU A 220 -7.48 18.08 9.74
CA LEU A 220 -7.87 16.81 10.36
C LEU A 220 -8.22 16.97 11.85
N ALA A 221 -7.45 17.77 12.58
CA ALA A 221 -7.71 18.06 13.99
C ALA A 221 -8.99 18.90 14.19
N ALA A 222 -9.28 19.82 13.27
CA ALA A 222 -10.46 20.68 13.33
C ALA A 222 -11.77 19.97 12.90
N SER A 223 -11.68 18.91 12.10
CA SER A 223 -12.83 18.15 11.61
C SER A 223 -12.88 16.76 12.26
N PRO A 224 -13.70 16.55 13.33
CA PRO A 224 -13.75 15.29 14.07
C PRO A 224 -14.09 14.06 13.21
N VAL A 225 -14.90 14.26 12.17
CA VAL A 225 -15.26 13.18 11.22
C VAL A 225 -14.05 12.77 10.39
N VAL A 226 -13.48 13.69 9.59
CA VAL A 226 -12.34 13.38 8.72
C VAL A 226 -11.11 12.96 9.53
N GLY A 227 -10.84 13.61 10.67
CA GLY A 227 -9.77 13.23 11.59
C GLY A 227 -9.96 11.84 12.19
N GLY A 228 -11.18 11.49 12.61
CA GLY A 228 -11.49 10.15 13.12
C GLY A 228 -11.36 9.07 12.04
N VAL A 229 -11.79 9.35 10.81
CA VAL A 229 -11.63 8.45 9.65
C VAL A 229 -10.14 8.22 9.35
N ALA A 230 -9.33 9.28 9.34
CA ALA A 230 -7.89 9.19 9.13
C ALA A 230 -7.21 8.38 10.24
N LEU A 231 -7.58 8.60 11.51
CA LEU A 231 -7.01 7.87 12.65
C LEU A 231 -7.33 6.36 12.59
N ILE A 232 -8.56 5.98 12.25
CA ILE A 232 -8.94 4.57 12.04
C ILE A 232 -8.13 3.97 10.89
N GLY A 233 -7.98 4.71 9.79
CA GLY A 233 -7.12 4.31 8.68
C GLY A 233 -5.68 4.09 9.12
N ALA A 234 -5.13 4.95 9.97
CA ALA A 234 -3.77 4.82 10.49
C ALA A 234 -3.60 3.52 11.30
N LEU A 235 -4.56 3.20 12.18
CA LEU A 235 -4.54 1.97 12.97
C LEU A 235 -4.63 0.70 12.08
N LEU A 236 -5.47 0.71 11.05
CA LEU A 236 -5.55 -0.41 10.10
C LEU A 236 -4.27 -0.57 9.27
N THR A 237 -3.62 0.55 8.89
CA THR A 237 -2.35 0.50 8.18
C THR A 237 -1.22 -0.03 9.07
N MET A 238 -1.20 0.36 10.35
CA MET A 238 -0.27 -0.19 11.34
C MET A 238 -0.47 -1.70 11.51
N ALA A 239 -1.71 -2.16 11.59
CA ALA A 239 -2.02 -3.60 11.68
C ALA A 239 -1.58 -4.39 10.43
N SER A 240 -1.59 -3.75 9.25
CA SER A 240 -1.14 -4.40 8.00
C SER A 240 0.37 -4.71 7.98
N ALA A 241 1.15 -4.07 8.86
CA ALA A 241 2.58 -4.36 9.03
C ALA A 241 2.84 -5.74 9.66
N VAL A 242 1.80 -6.46 10.10
CA VAL A 242 1.89 -7.83 10.63
C VAL A 242 2.64 -8.81 9.73
N ARG A 243 2.67 -8.53 8.43
CA ARG A 243 3.46 -9.29 7.44
C ARG A 243 4.95 -9.39 7.75
N VAL A 244 5.52 -8.44 8.51
CA VAL A 244 6.90 -8.49 9.03
C VAL A 244 7.15 -9.77 9.82
N LEU A 245 6.13 -10.32 10.49
CA LEU A 245 6.24 -11.51 11.31
C LEU A 245 6.03 -12.81 10.53
N TYR A 246 5.58 -12.76 9.26
CA TYR A 246 5.29 -13.96 8.47
C TYR A 246 6.50 -14.89 8.31
N PRO A 247 7.72 -14.41 8.00
CA PRO A 247 8.88 -15.28 7.89
C PRO A 247 9.23 -15.97 9.22
N ALA A 248 9.02 -15.30 10.35
CA ALA A 248 9.26 -15.88 11.67
C ALA A 248 8.19 -16.91 12.06
N LEU A 249 6.92 -16.64 11.73
CA LEU A 249 5.79 -17.56 11.94
C LEU A 249 5.84 -18.77 11.00
N ALA A 250 6.43 -18.63 9.81
CA ALA A 250 6.64 -19.73 8.88
C ALA A 250 7.42 -20.89 9.51
N ASN A 251 8.43 -20.57 10.34
CA ASN A 251 9.19 -21.59 11.08
C ASN A 251 8.33 -22.30 12.14
N HIS A 252 7.39 -21.58 12.78
CA HIS A 252 6.49 -22.16 13.77
C HIS A 252 5.52 -23.16 13.12
N TRP A 253 4.95 -22.81 11.96
CA TRP A 253 4.03 -23.68 11.21
C TRP A 253 4.72 -24.64 10.24
N GLN A 254 6.06 -24.72 10.25
CA GLN A 254 6.87 -25.58 9.37
C GLN A 254 6.51 -25.40 7.88
N MET A 255 6.32 -24.16 7.47
CA MET A 255 5.91 -23.81 6.10
C MET A 255 7.07 -23.93 5.11
N THR A 256 6.74 -24.36 3.90
CA THR A 256 7.61 -24.28 2.73
C THR A 256 7.71 -22.85 2.19
N SER A 257 8.76 -22.55 1.44
CA SER A 257 8.97 -21.24 0.81
C SER A 257 7.82 -20.78 -0.09
N GLY A 258 7.13 -21.73 -0.76
CA GLY A 258 5.97 -21.45 -1.60
C GLY A 258 4.75 -21.01 -0.79
N GLU A 259 4.50 -21.67 0.34
CA GLU A 259 3.38 -21.36 1.24
C GLU A 259 3.54 -19.98 1.90
N ILE A 260 4.78 -19.52 2.15
CA ILE A 260 5.03 -18.15 2.62
C ILE A 260 4.44 -17.13 1.63
N GLY A 261 4.66 -17.31 0.33
CA GLY A 261 4.08 -16.43 -0.70
C GLY A 261 2.55 -16.43 -0.70
N VAL A 262 1.93 -17.59 -0.46
CA VAL A 262 0.46 -17.70 -0.29
C VAL A 262 0.00 -16.89 0.92
N LEU A 263 0.73 -16.94 2.03
CA LEU A 263 0.40 -16.15 3.23
C LEU A 263 0.48 -14.64 2.97
N TYR A 264 1.50 -14.17 2.24
CA TYR A 264 1.61 -12.76 1.83
C TYR A 264 0.48 -12.33 0.87
N ALA A 265 -0.09 -13.25 0.08
CA ALA A 265 -1.21 -12.97 -0.79
C ALA A 265 -2.58 -12.91 -0.07
N ALA A 266 -2.67 -13.40 1.18
CA ALA A 266 -3.92 -13.51 1.92
C ALA A 266 -4.62 -12.15 2.14
N VAL A 267 -3.89 -11.16 2.68
CA VAL A 267 -4.45 -9.82 2.96
C VAL A 267 -4.84 -9.09 1.65
N PRO A 268 -3.98 -9.04 0.61
CA PRO A 268 -4.38 -8.50 -0.69
C PRO A 268 -5.60 -9.19 -1.32
N LEU A 269 -5.69 -10.52 -1.21
CA LEU A 269 -6.81 -11.30 -1.73
C LEU A 269 -8.11 -10.90 -1.03
N GLY A 270 -8.08 -10.87 0.31
CA GLY A 270 -9.19 -10.38 1.12
C GLY A 270 -9.60 -8.97 0.71
N ALA A 271 -8.64 -8.03 0.64
CA ALA A 271 -8.91 -6.65 0.28
C ALA A 271 -9.50 -6.49 -1.12
N ALA A 272 -9.07 -7.32 -2.08
CA ALA A 272 -9.64 -7.41 -3.42
C ALA A 272 -11.10 -7.87 -3.37
N LEU A 273 -11.40 -8.97 -2.68
CA LEU A 273 -12.76 -9.48 -2.49
C LEU A 273 -13.66 -8.44 -1.80
N GLY A 274 -13.18 -7.83 -0.72
CA GLY A 274 -13.92 -6.84 0.06
C GLY A 274 -14.37 -5.65 -0.78
N ALA A 275 -13.52 -5.16 -1.68
CA ALA A 275 -13.88 -4.04 -2.53
C ALA A 275 -14.82 -4.41 -3.68
N LEU A 276 -14.77 -5.64 -4.18
CA LEU A 276 -15.67 -6.13 -5.22
C LEU A 276 -17.08 -6.39 -4.66
N THR A 277 -17.18 -6.85 -3.41
CA THR A 277 -18.47 -7.16 -2.78
C THR A 277 -19.10 -5.96 -2.07
N SER A 278 -18.32 -4.93 -1.72
CA SER A 278 -18.80 -3.79 -0.93
C SER A 278 -19.60 -2.72 -1.69
N GLY A 279 -19.95 -2.93 -2.96
CA GLY A 279 -20.73 -1.96 -3.73
C GLY A 279 -22.06 -1.55 -3.07
N GLY A 280 -22.74 -2.50 -2.43
CA GLY A 280 -23.95 -2.21 -1.64
C GLY A 280 -23.68 -1.52 -0.31
N LEU A 281 -22.51 -1.76 0.30
CA LEU A 281 -22.09 -1.15 1.57
C LEU A 281 -21.67 0.32 1.42
N ALA A 282 -21.34 0.76 0.19
CA ALA A 282 -21.07 2.17 -0.13
C ALA A 282 -22.29 3.10 0.07
N HIS A 283 -23.49 2.51 0.07
CA HIS A 283 -24.77 3.19 0.29
C HIS A 283 -25.36 2.84 1.66
N ALA A 284 -24.54 2.33 2.59
CA ALA A 284 -25.02 1.99 3.91
C ALA A 284 -25.62 3.24 4.58
N PRO A 285 -26.81 3.14 5.22
CA PRO A 285 -27.50 4.29 5.80
C PRO A 285 -26.71 4.98 6.91
N ARG A 286 -25.70 4.29 7.47
CA ARG A 286 -24.81 4.78 8.54
C ARG A 286 -23.35 4.42 8.23
N PRO A 287 -22.69 5.12 7.28
CA PRO A 287 -21.35 4.75 6.81
C PRO A 287 -20.31 4.73 7.94
N GLY A 288 -20.41 5.65 8.91
CA GLY A 288 -19.50 5.69 10.06
C GLY A 288 -19.60 4.47 10.97
N ARG A 289 -20.80 3.89 11.16
CA ARG A 289 -20.96 2.64 11.96
C ARG A 289 -20.40 1.44 11.22
N THR A 290 -20.63 1.35 9.91
CA THR A 290 -20.07 0.28 9.08
C THR A 290 -18.54 0.34 9.08
N LEU A 291 -17.95 1.53 8.94
CA LEU A 291 -16.51 1.74 9.04
C LEU A 291 -15.96 1.26 10.38
N LEU A 292 -16.54 1.69 11.50
CA LEU A 292 -16.09 1.31 12.84
C LEU A 292 -16.22 -0.20 13.08
N ALA A 293 -17.37 -0.79 12.73
CA ALA A 293 -17.61 -2.22 12.93
C ALA A 293 -16.65 -3.08 12.11
N SER A 294 -16.47 -2.75 10.82
CA SER A 294 -15.52 -3.46 9.95
C SER A 294 -14.08 -3.29 10.42
N SER A 295 -13.69 -2.10 10.91
CA SER A 295 -12.33 -1.86 11.44
C SER A 295 -12.06 -2.65 12.72
N VAL A 296 -12.99 -2.69 13.67
CA VAL A 296 -12.84 -3.48 14.91
C VAL A 296 -12.78 -4.98 14.59
N LEU A 297 -13.65 -5.47 13.71
CA LEU A 297 -13.64 -6.87 13.29
C LEU A 297 -12.35 -7.24 12.53
N ALA A 298 -11.82 -6.33 11.71
CA ALA A 298 -10.54 -6.54 11.03
C ALA A 298 -9.42 -6.73 12.07
N LEU A 299 -9.32 -5.82 13.04
CA LEU A 299 -8.30 -5.89 14.08
C LEU A 299 -8.48 -7.10 15.01
N ALA A 300 -9.71 -7.55 15.24
CA ALA A 300 -9.96 -8.81 15.92
C ALA A 300 -9.44 -10.01 15.11
N ALA A 301 -9.69 -10.04 13.79
CA ALA A 301 -9.20 -11.11 12.92
C ALA A 301 -7.66 -11.19 12.88
N VAL A 302 -6.97 -10.05 12.82
CA VAL A 302 -5.50 -9.99 12.87
C VAL A 302 -4.93 -10.20 14.28
N SER A 303 -5.74 -10.13 15.33
CA SER A 303 -5.32 -10.54 16.67
C SER A 303 -5.26 -12.06 16.78
N VAL A 304 -6.27 -12.73 16.20
CA VAL A 304 -6.48 -14.17 16.37
C VAL A 304 -5.66 -15.01 15.40
N PHE A 305 -5.29 -14.50 14.20
CA PHE A 305 -4.60 -15.33 13.18
C PHE A 305 -3.32 -16.01 13.70
N SER A 306 -2.56 -15.32 14.56
CA SER A 306 -1.28 -15.83 15.07
C SER A 306 -1.45 -16.94 16.10
N LEU A 307 -2.63 -17.04 16.73
CA LEU A 307 -2.99 -18.11 17.68
C LEU A 307 -3.46 -19.38 16.97
N MET A 308 -3.58 -19.37 15.64
CA MET A 308 -4.10 -20.51 14.91
C MET A 308 -3.08 -21.66 14.87
N PRO A 309 -3.52 -22.91 15.10
CA PRO A 309 -2.63 -24.07 15.21
C PRO A 309 -1.98 -24.47 13.88
N PHE A 310 -2.56 -24.07 12.75
CA PHE A 310 -2.03 -24.38 11.41
C PHE A 310 -2.21 -23.20 10.46
N TRP A 311 -1.27 -23.06 9.51
CA TRP A 311 -1.18 -21.91 8.62
C TRP A 311 -2.42 -21.70 7.71
N PRO A 312 -3.16 -22.74 7.24
CA PRO A 312 -4.38 -22.50 6.45
C PRO A 312 -5.45 -21.71 7.21
N LEU A 313 -5.59 -21.90 8.52
CA LEU A 313 -6.56 -21.16 9.31
C LEU A 313 -6.09 -19.72 9.55
N ALA A 314 -4.78 -19.53 9.75
CA ALA A 314 -4.16 -18.20 9.77
C ALA A 314 -4.40 -17.45 8.44
N PHE A 315 -4.29 -18.14 7.29
CA PHE A 315 -4.60 -17.61 5.97
C PHE A 315 -6.06 -17.13 5.86
N ILE A 316 -7.02 -17.89 6.38
CA ILE A 316 -8.44 -17.48 6.41
C ILE A 316 -8.61 -16.21 7.26
N CYS A 317 -8.01 -16.16 8.46
CA CYS A 317 -8.07 -14.96 9.32
C CYS A 317 -7.44 -13.72 8.66
N LEU A 318 -6.30 -13.87 7.99
CA LEU A 318 -5.65 -12.78 7.25
C LEU A 318 -6.47 -12.33 6.03
N THR A 319 -7.10 -13.27 5.34
CA THR A 319 -8.04 -12.96 4.23
C THR A 319 -9.26 -12.21 4.75
N LEU A 320 -9.80 -12.62 5.90
CA LEU A 320 -10.90 -11.90 6.56
C LEU A 320 -10.48 -10.49 7.00
N PHE A 321 -9.28 -10.35 7.58
CA PHE A 321 -8.68 -9.05 7.91
C PHE A 321 -8.57 -8.16 6.67
N GLY A 322 -8.05 -8.70 5.56
CA GLY A 322 -7.96 -8.00 4.28
C GLY A 322 -9.33 -7.58 3.76
N TYR A 323 -10.32 -8.48 3.80
CA TYR A 323 -11.69 -8.21 3.36
C TYR A 323 -12.31 -7.03 4.12
N LEU A 324 -12.29 -7.10 5.45
CA LEU A 324 -12.86 -6.06 6.31
C LEU A 324 -12.10 -4.73 6.19
N SER A 325 -10.78 -4.78 6.01
CA SER A 325 -9.94 -3.60 5.75
C SER A 325 -10.25 -2.98 4.38
N GLY A 326 -10.53 -3.81 3.37
CA GLY A 326 -10.97 -3.37 2.04
C GLY A 326 -12.30 -2.62 2.08
N VAL A 327 -13.29 -3.16 2.80
CA VAL A 327 -14.58 -2.48 3.04
C VAL A 327 -14.36 -1.16 3.77
N SER A 328 -13.55 -1.17 4.85
CA SER A 328 -13.22 0.02 5.63
C SER A 328 -12.58 1.10 4.75
N SER A 329 -11.59 0.73 3.94
CA SER A 329 -10.86 1.64 3.06
C SER A 329 -11.76 2.31 2.02
N LEU A 330 -12.74 1.57 1.46
CA LEU A 330 -13.70 2.14 0.52
C LEU A 330 -14.59 3.21 1.18
N ILE A 331 -15.08 2.94 2.39
CA ILE A 331 -15.89 3.91 3.14
C ILE A 331 -15.03 5.11 3.57
N GLN A 332 -13.77 4.88 3.98
CA GLN A 332 -12.81 5.96 4.26
C GLN A 332 -12.62 6.85 3.04
N TYR A 333 -12.38 6.26 1.86
CA TYR A 333 -12.25 6.98 0.60
C TYR A 333 -13.46 7.90 0.37
N GLN A 334 -14.66 7.34 0.42
CA GLN A 334 -15.89 8.09 0.20
C GLN A 334 -16.09 9.22 1.21
N LEU A 335 -15.87 8.97 2.51
CA LEU A 335 -16.04 9.99 3.54
C LEU A 335 -15.02 11.12 3.40
N ILE A 336 -13.76 10.79 3.10
CA ILE A 336 -12.71 11.79 2.85
C ILE A 336 -13.10 12.65 1.64
N GLN A 337 -13.50 12.02 0.53
CA GLN A 337 -13.81 12.74 -0.71
C GLN A 337 -15.08 13.60 -0.60
N THR A 338 -16.08 13.17 0.16
CA THR A 338 -17.37 13.89 0.29
C THR A 338 -17.41 14.92 1.41
N ARG A 339 -16.56 14.78 2.43
CA ARG A 339 -16.53 15.68 3.60
C ARG A 339 -15.37 16.66 3.60
N THR A 340 -14.43 16.53 2.67
CA THR A 340 -13.31 17.46 2.54
C THR A 340 -13.64 18.48 1.45
N PRO A 341 -13.51 19.79 1.71
CA PRO A 341 -13.66 20.83 0.70
C PRO A 341 -12.69 20.67 -0.48
N ASP A 342 -13.11 21.04 -1.69
CA ASP A 342 -12.34 20.82 -2.92
C ASP A 342 -10.91 21.39 -2.88
N HIS A 343 -10.73 22.57 -2.28
CA HIS A 343 -9.43 23.22 -2.15
C HIS A 343 -8.46 22.48 -1.19
N MET A 344 -8.97 21.58 -0.35
CA MET A 344 -8.18 20.77 0.60
C MET A 344 -8.04 19.31 0.17
N LEU A 345 -8.83 18.84 -0.81
CA LEU A 345 -8.85 17.42 -1.22
C LEU A 345 -7.47 16.87 -1.60
N GLY A 346 -6.68 17.64 -2.36
CA GLY A 346 -5.32 17.22 -2.73
C GLY A 346 -4.39 17.06 -1.53
N ARG A 347 -4.51 17.95 -0.53
CA ARG A 347 -3.69 17.92 0.69
C ARG A 347 -4.06 16.72 1.57
N ILE A 348 -5.36 16.45 1.72
CA ILE A 348 -5.84 15.31 2.51
C ILE A 348 -5.50 13.97 1.84
N ASN A 349 -5.61 13.87 0.50
CA ASN A 349 -5.17 12.66 -0.21
C ASN A 349 -3.64 12.44 -0.12
N GLY A 350 -2.85 13.51 -0.14
CA GLY A 350 -1.41 13.44 0.12
C GLY A 350 -1.11 12.94 1.53
N LEU A 351 -1.83 13.47 2.53
CA LEU A 351 -1.70 13.04 3.93
C LEU A 351 -2.15 11.60 4.14
N TRP A 352 -3.17 11.15 3.42
CA TRP A 352 -3.59 9.75 3.46
C TRP A 352 -2.54 8.81 2.84
N THR A 353 -1.91 9.22 1.75
CA THR A 353 -0.78 8.46 1.17
C THR A 353 0.39 8.40 2.17
N ALA A 354 0.72 9.53 2.79
CA ALA A 354 1.75 9.60 3.81
C ALA A 354 1.41 8.76 5.05
N GLN A 355 0.13 8.72 5.45
CA GLN A 355 -0.39 7.87 6.53
C GLN A 355 -0.20 6.40 6.21
N ASN A 356 -0.47 5.95 4.98
CA ASN A 356 -0.29 4.54 4.62
C ASN A 356 1.18 4.12 4.74
N VAL A 357 2.12 4.96 4.30
CA VAL A 357 3.57 4.70 4.40
C VAL A 357 4.05 4.75 5.84
N THR A 358 3.67 5.80 6.57
CA THR A 358 4.13 6.03 7.94
C THR A 358 3.50 5.04 8.92
N GLY A 359 2.21 4.75 8.75
CA GLY A 359 1.49 3.76 9.55
C GLY A 359 2.08 2.37 9.39
N ASP A 360 2.41 1.97 8.17
CA ASP A 360 3.11 0.72 7.90
C ASP A 360 4.50 0.67 8.55
N ALA A 361 5.29 1.75 8.44
CA ALA A 361 6.61 1.86 9.05
C ALA A 361 6.59 1.83 10.59
N ILE A 362 5.63 2.54 11.22
CA ILE A 362 5.44 2.55 12.67
C ILE A 362 4.94 1.18 13.15
N GLY A 363 4.00 0.57 12.41
CA GLY A 363 3.51 -0.78 12.71
C GLY A 363 4.64 -1.80 12.66
N ALA A 364 5.51 -1.72 11.64
CA ALA A 364 6.69 -2.59 11.51
C ALA A 364 7.69 -2.38 12.65
N ALA A 365 7.94 -1.13 13.06
CA ALA A 365 8.82 -0.81 14.19
C ALA A 365 8.27 -1.37 15.50
N ALA A 366 6.97 -1.19 15.74
CA ALA A 366 6.30 -1.67 16.95
C ALA A 366 6.30 -3.21 17.02
N LEU A 367 5.89 -3.88 15.95
CA LEU A 367 5.85 -5.35 15.90
C LEU A 367 7.24 -5.98 15.90
N GLY A 368 8.20 -5.39 15.17
CA GLY A 368 9.61 -5.81 15.21
C GLY A 368 10.21 -5.63 16.60
N GLY A 369 9.97 -4.49 17.24
CA GLY A 369 10.37 -4.19 18.62
C GLY A 369 9.79 -5.18 19.62
N MET A 370 8.48 -5.47 19.53
CA MET A 370 7.82 -6.50 20.33
C MET A 370 8.44 -7.87 20.09
N GLY A 371 8.75 -8.22 18.83
CA GLY A 371 9.38 -9.48 18.45
C GLY A 371 10.82 -9.67 18.95
N ALA A 372 11.44 -8.66 19.55
CA ALA A 372 12.74 -8.80 20.24
C ALA A 372 12.60 -9.43 21.64
N TRP A 373 11.44 -9.27 22.27
CA TRP A 373 11.19 -9.70 23.66
C TRP A 373 10.06 -10.74 23.78
N LEU A 374 9.16 -10.75 22.81
CA LEU A 374 8.01 -11.64 22.74
C LEU A 374 8.20 -12.66 21.61
N SER A 375 7.56 -13.83 21.74
CA SER A 375 7.44 -14.76 20.63
C SER A 375 6.73 -14.09 19.44
N PRO A 376 6.99 -14.48 18.18
CA PRO A 376 6.30 -13.92 17.02
C PRO A 376 4.77 -14.02 17.12
N VAL A 377 4.27 -15.11 17.71
CA VAL A 377 2.84 -15.33 17.97
C VAL A 377 2.31 -14.30 18.98
N SER A 378 3.00 -14.14 20.12
CA SER A 378 2.61 -13.18 21.16
C SER A 378 2.71 -11.73 20.66
N ALA A 379 3.76 -11.39 19.91
CA ALA A 379 3.93 -10.05 19.34
C ALA A 379 2.78 -9.69 18.38
N ALA A 380 2.41 -10.61 17.49
CA ALA A 380 1.28 -10.44 16.57
C ALA A 380 -0.06 -10.30 17.32
N SER A 381 -0.33 -11.19 18.28
CA SER A 381 -1.56 -11.19 19.07
C SER A 381 -1.70 -9.93 19.91
N VAL A 382 -0.67 -9.56 20.67
CA VAL A 382 -0.68 -8.39 21.56
C VAL A 382 -0.77 -7.09 20.74
N GLY A 383 -0.04 -7.00 19.63
CA GLY A 383 -0.13 -5.86 18.72
C GLY A 383 -1.54 -5.71 18.13
N GLY A 384 -2.13 -6.80 17.64
CA GLY A 384 -3.50 -6.82 17.15
C GLY A 384 -4.52 -6.41 18.22
N ILE A 385 -4.44 -7.00 19.42
CA ILE A 385 -5.36 -6.73 20.53
C ILE A 385 -5.24 -5.26 20.97
N GLY A 386 -4.01 -4.75 21.10
CA GLY A 386 -3.77 -3.35 21.45
C GLY A 386 -4.43 -2.39 20.45
N LEU A 387 -4.24 -2.62 19.16
CA LEU A 387 -4.89 -1.81 18.12
C LEU A 387 -6.41 -1.97 18.12
N ALA A 388 -6.93 -3.18 18.38
CA ALA A 388 -8.36 -3.43 18.48
C ALA A 388 -9.00 -2.68 19.65
N ILE A 389 -8.36 -2.68 20.83
CA ILE A 389 -8.80 -1.95 22.02
C ILE A 389 -8.81 -0.44 21.75
N VAL A 390 -7.73 0.11 21.18
CA VAL A 390 -7.66 1.53 20.83
C VAL A 390 -8.76 1.90 19.84
N THR A 391 -8.98 1.06 18.82
CA THR A 391 -10.04 1.30 17.82
C THR A 391 -11.44 1.20 18.43
N LEU A 392 -11.66 0.27 19.36
CA LEU A 392 -12.92 0.15 20.08
C LEU A 392 -13.16 1.38 20.97
N ALA A 393 -12.14 1.85 21.69
CA ALA A 393 -12.21 3.08 22.47
C ALA A 393 -12.55 4.29 21.59
N LEU A 394 -11.88 4.42 20.44
CA LEU A 394 -12.20 5.47 19.46
C LEU A 394 -13.61 5.31 18.89
N ALA A 395 -14.07 4.09 18.63
CA ALA A 395 -15.44 3.83 18.19
C ALA A 395 -16.46 4.32 19.22
N LEU A 396 -16.16 4.19 20.52
CA LEU A 396 -17.00 4.67 21.61
C LEU A 396 -16.91 6.19 21.81
N LEU A 397 -15.75 6.81 21.59
CA LEU A 397 -15.53 8.24 21.77
C LEU A 397 -16.03 9.07 20.58
N LEU A 398 -15.93 8.56 19.35
CA LEU A 398 -16.32 9.24 18.12
C LEU A 398 -17.85 9.16 17.89
N ALA A 399 -18.61 9.76 18.81
CA ALA A 399 -20.07 9.81 18.76
C ALA A 399 -20.61 10.47 17.49
N GLU A 400 -19.94 11.50 16.98
CA GLU A 400 -20.30 12.17 15.73
C GLU A 400 -20.21 11.23 14.54
N LEU A 401 -19.12 10.48 14.41
CA LEU A 401 -18.95 9.46 13.36
C LEU A 401 -20.02 8.37 13.43
N ARG A 402 -20.37 7.92 14.64
CA ARG A 402 -21.44 6.92 14.82
C ARG A 402 -22.83 7.43 14.44
N ARG A 403 -23.07 8.73 14.60
CA ARG A 403 -24.36 9.38 14.32
C ARG A 403 -24.49 9.82 12.86
N LEU A 404 -23.41 9.78 12.07
CA LEU A 404 -23.45 10.10 10.64
C LEU A 404 -24.46 9.22 9.91
N ARG A 405 -25.46 9.88 9.33
CA ARG A 405 -26.41 9.30 8.37
C ARG A 405 -26.12 9.89 6.99
N GLN A 406 -26.19 9.07 5.95
CA GLN A 406 -26.27 9.62 4.60
C GLN A 406 -27.67 10.22 4.39
N PRO A 407 -27.79 11.38 3.73
CA PRO A 407 -29.09 11.83 3.25
C PRO A 407 -29.67 10.76 2.29
N PRO A 408 -30.99 10.52 2.31
CA PRO A 408 -31.60 9.56 1.38
C PRO A 408 -31.28 9.98 -0.07
N PRO A 409 -31.08 9.01 -0.98
CA PRO A 409 -30.84 9.32 -2.38
C PRO A 409 -32.01 10.16 -2.92
N GLU A 410 -31.70 11.31 -3.54
CA GLU A 410 -32.72 12.10 -4.24
C GLU A 410 -33.40 11.21 -5.30
N PRO A 411 -34.74 11.19 -5.38
CA PRO A 411 -35.43 10.45 -6.41
C PRO A 411 -34.96 10.97 -7.77
N ALA A 412 -34.55 10.05 -8.66
CA ALA A 412 -34.12 10.40 -10.00
C ALA A 412 -35.23 11.22 -10.69
N PRO A 413 -34.89 12.32 -11.40
CA PRO A 413 -35.89 13.03 -12.19
C PRO A 413 -36.47 12.05 -13.23
N HIS A 414 -37.78 11.86 -13.14
CA HIS A 414 -38.57 10.96 -14.00
C HIS A 414 -38.55 11.38 -15.47
#